data_AF-A0A7V8YBI0-F1
#
_entry.id   AF-A0A7V8YBI0-F1
#
_cell.length_a   1.000
_cell.length_b   1.000
_cell.length_c   1.000
_cell.angle_alpha   90.00
_cell.angle_beta   90.00
_cell.angle_gamma   90.00
#
_symmetry.space_group_name_H-M   'P 1'
#
loop_
_entity.id
_entity.type
_entity.pdbx_description
1 polymer ?
#
loop_
_entity_poly.entity_id
_entity_poly.type
_entity_poly.pdbx_seq_one_letter_code
_entity_poly.pdbx_strand_id
1 'polypeptide(L)'
;PSPSQGWAQSERPGIAERAPADVVLALALVHHLALGNNVPLARFADHLATLGRNVIVELVPKSDSQVVRMLSGREDIFPDYDEAGFEAAMRTRFSVEERVAIPATERTLWRLRR
;
A
#
# COMPACT_ATOMS: atom_id res chain seq x y z
N PRO A 1 7.81 7.88 0.59
CA PRO A 1 8.85 6.91 1.03
C PRO A 1 9.87 7.64 1.91
N SER A 2 10.49 6.98 2.90
CA SER A 2 11.52 7.64 3.71
C SER A 2 12.75 7.92 2.85
N PRO A 3 13.19 9.18 2.70
CA PRO A 3 14.45 9.48 2.03
C PRO A 3 15.62 9.00 2.90
N SER A 4 16.83 9.12 2.35
CA SER A 4 18.05 9.01 3.15
C SER A 4 18.04 10.07 4.26
N GLN A 5 18.68 9.78 5.40
CA GLN A 5 18.67 10.63 6.60
C GLN A 5 20.06 10.65 7.26
N GLY A 6 20.29 11.65 8.11
CA GLY A 6 21.55 11.90 8.82
C GLY A 6 22.34 13.08 8.24
N TRP A 7 23.49 13.37 8.82
CA TRP A 7 24.38 14.41 8.28
C TRP A 7 24.77 14.06 6.83
N ALA A 8 24.56 15.00 5.91
CA ALA A 8 24.78 14.80 4.48
C ALA A 8 24.09 13.55 3.89
N GLN A 9 22.94 13.13 4.45
CA GLN A 9 22.14 11.98 4.00
C GLN A 9 22.86 10.62 4.10
N SER A 10 23.83 10.49 5.02
CA SER A 10 24.79 9.37 5.00
C SER A 10 24.59 8.30 6.09
N GLU A 11 23.75 8.53 7.09
CA GLU A 11 23.65 7.62 8.25
C GLU A 11 22.58 6.54 8.07
N ARG A 12 21.49 6.87 7.37
CA ARG A 12 20.37 5.96 7.16
C ARG A 12 19.98 6.00 5.69
N PRO A 13 20.23 4.92 4.93
CA PRO A 13 19.82 4.84 3.54
C PRO A 13 18.31 4.97 3.40
N GLY A 14 17.88 5.68 2.35
CA GLY A 14 16.49 5.80 1.96
C GLY A 14 15.91 4.44 1.59
N ILE A 15 14.58 4.34 1.60
CA ILE A 15 13.93 3.03 1.42
C ILE A 15 14.25 2.36 0.08
N ALA A 16 14.46 3.14 -0.98
CA ALA A 16 14.83 2.64 -2.30
C ALA A 16 16.29 2.14 -2.35
N GLU A 17 17.20 2.74 -1.57
CA GLU A 17 18.59 2.29 -1.47
C GLU A 17 18.73 0.98 -0.68
N ARG A 18 17.69 0.62 0.09
CA ARG A 18 17.59 -0.68 0.77
C ARG A 18 16.97 -1.78 -0.08
N ALA A 19 16.57 -1.48 -1.31
CA ALA A 19 15.99 -2.44 -2.24
C ALA A 19 17.08 -3.17 -3.05
N PRO A 20 16.79 -4.39 -3.57
CA PRO A 20 15.58 -5.16 -3.35
C PRO A 20 15.58 -5.84 -1.98
N ALA A 21 14.48 -5.75 -1.26
CA ALA A 21 14.23 -6.56 -0.07
C ALA A 21 13.64 -7.92 -0.45
N ASP A 22 13.89 -8.94 0.38
CA ASP A 22 13.28 -10.27 0.22
C ASP A 22 11.75 -10.21 0.34
N VAL A 23 11.26 -9.40 1.30
CA VAL A 23 9.84 -9.16 1.57
C VAL A 23 9.61 -7.68 1.87
N VAL A 24 8.58 -7.09 1.25
CA VAL A 24 8.09 -5.74 1.52
C VAL A 24 6.76 -5.81 2.27
N LEU A 25 6.65 -5.09 3.38
CA LEU A 25 5.41 -4.99 4.16
C LEU A 25 4.80 -3.59 4.00
N ALA A 26 3.56 -3.53 3.53
CA ALA A 26 2.77 -2.31 3.44
C ALA A 26 1.46 -2.48 4.23
N LEU A 27 1.60 -2.48 5.56
CA LEU A 27 0.52 -2.74 6.51
C LEU A 27 -0.20 -1.44 6.85
N ALA A 28 -1.53 -1.44 6.73
CA ALA A 28 -2.43 -0.30 6.76
C ALA A 28 -1.91 0.96 6.03
N LEU A 29 -1.07 0.81 5.00
CA LEU A 29 -0.39 1.95 4.37
C LEU A 29 -1.19 2.53 3.19
N VAL A 30 -1.91 1.67 2.47
CA VAL A 30 -2.52 2.02 1.18
C VAL A 30 -3.51 3.18 1.31
N HIS A 31 -4.33 3.20 2.37
CA HIS A 31 -5.36 4.24 2.54
C HIS A 31 -4.74 5.63 2.80
N HIS A 32 -3.60 5.71 3.51
CA HIS A 32 -2.88 6.97 3.70
C HIS A 32 -2.36 7.54 2.37
N LEU A 33 -1.93 6.68 1.45
CA LEU A 33 -1.40 7.11 0.16
C LEU A 33 -2.52 7.40 -0.84
N ALA A 34 -3.45 6.47 -1.01
CA ALA A 34 -4.50 6.57 -2.00
C ALA A 34 -5.53 7.65 -1.65
N LEU A 35 -6.05 7.63 -0.43
CA LEU A 35 -7.11 8.54 -0.01
C LEU A 35 -6.56 9.82 0.65
N GLY A 36 -5.43 9.69 1.37
CA GLY A 36 -4.80 10.83 2.05
C GLY A 36 -3.99 11.73 1.12
N ASN A 37 -3.28 11.14 0.15
CA ASN A 37 -2.32 11.82 -0.73
C ASN A 37 -2.66 11.68 -2.24
N ASN A 38 -3.86 11.19 -2.58
CA ASN A 38 -4.32 11.02 -3.96
C ASN A 38 -3.37 10.19 -4.85
N VAL A 39 -2.72 9.17 -4.29
CA VAL A 39 -1.83 8.29 -5.06
C VAL A 39 -2.65 7.17 -5.69
N PRO A 40 -2.75 7.07 -7.04
CA PRO A 40 -3.45 5.98 -7.70
C PRO A 40 -2.88 4.62 -7.30
N LEU A 41 -3.76 3.62 -7.13
CA LEU A 41 -3.36 2.26 -6.72
C LEU A 41 -2.34 1.63 -7.68
N ALA A 42 -2.43 1.93 -8.98
CA ALA A 42 -1.44 1.47 -9.96
C ALA A 42 -0.04 2.04 -9.70
N ARG A 43 0.08 3.33 -9.35
CA ARG A 43 1.36 3.94 -8.98
C ARG A 43 1.92 3.37 -7.68
N PHE A 44 1.03 3.00 -6.76
CA PHE A 44 1.42 2.28 -5.55
C PHE A 44 1.99 0.89 -5.87
N ALA A 45 1.34 0.13 -6.77
CA ALA A 45 1.84 -1.17 -7.27
C ALA A 45 3.22 -1.02 -7.95
N ASP A 46 3.35 -0.04 -8.84
CA ASP A 46 4.61 0.28 -9.52
C ASP A 46 5.75 0.52 -8.52
N HIS A 47 5.49 1.30 -7.47
CA HIS A 47 6.49 1.60 -6.46
C HIS A 47 6.85 0.35 -5.65
N LEU A 48 5.89 -0.45 -5.20
CA LEU A 48 6.17 -1.70 -4.49
C LEU A 48 7.05 -2.64 -5.32
N ALA A 49 6.82 -2.70 -6.64
CA ALA A 49 7.58 -3.55 -7.56
C ALA A 49 9.06 -3.14 -7.68
N THR A 50 9.40 -1.91 -7.31
CA THR A 50 10.79 -1.43 -7.22
C THR A 50 11.48 -1.82 -5.91
N LEU A 51 10.71 -2.15 -4.86
CA LEU A 51 11.25 -2.38 -3.51
C LEU A 51 11.54 -3.86 -3.23
N GLY A 52 10.84 -4.80 -3.86
CA GLY A 52 11.04 -6.23 -3.65
C GLY A 52 10.16 -7.11 -4.52
N ARG A 53 10.37 -8.43 -4.44
CA ARG A 53 9.64 -9.43 -5.23
C ARG A 53 8.44 -10.02 -4.50
N ASN A 54 8.52 -10.14 -3.18
CA ASN A 54 7.41 -10.60 -2.34
C ASN A 54 6.86 -9.40 -1.57
N VAL A 55 5.55 -9.21 -1.61
CA VAL A 55 4.90 -8.07 -0.95
C VAL A 55 3.69 -8.56 -0.15
N ILE A 56 3.54 -8.04 1.07
CA ILE A 56 2.35 -8.23 1.89
C ILE A 56 1.71 -6.86 2.09
N VAL A 57 0.45 -6.73 1.69
CA VAL A 57 -0.31 -5.48 1.76
C VAL A 57 -1.56 -5.70 2.61
N GLU A 58 -1.82 -4.81 3.56
CA GLU A 58 -3.10 -4.76 4.28
C GLU A 58 -3.97 -3.67 3.65
N LEU A 59 -5.08 -4.09 3.05
CA LEU A 59 -6.10 -3.20 2.52
C LEU A 59 -7.12 -2.89 3.61
N VAL A 60 -7.33 -1.60 3.84
CA VAL A 60 -8.31 -1.07 4.80
C VAL A 60 -9.48 -0.49 3.99
N PRO A 61 -10.69 -1.06 4.07
CA PRO A 61 -11.82 -0.60 3.26
C PRO A 61 -12.34 0.76 3.74
N LYS A 62 -13.15 1.42 2.91
CA LYS A 62 -13.74 2.74 3.23
C LYS A 62 -14.67 2.73 4.43
N SER A 63 -15.25 1.57 4.76
CA SER A 63 -16.10 1.35 5.92
C SER A 63 -15.32 1.29 7.25
N ASP A 64 -13.99 1.14 7.22
CA ASP A 64 -13.18 1.17 8.44
C ASP A 64 -13.25 2.56 9.11
N SER A 65 -13.42 2.56 10.42
CA SER A 65 -13.52 3.77 11.25
C SER A 65 -12.41 4.82 11.00
N GLN A 66 -11.17 4.38 10.72
CA GLN A 66 -10.06 5.29 10.43
C GLN A 66 -10.21 5.95 9.07
N VAL A 67 -10.72 5.23 8.07
CA VAL A 67 -10.98 5.77 6.73
C VAL A 67 -12.18 6.71 6.76
N VAL A 68 -13.26 6.33 7.44
CA VAL A 68 -14.43 7.21 7.67
C VAL A 68 -14.00 8.52 8.31
N ARG A 69 -13.17 8.46 9.37
CA ARG A 69 -12.62 9.66 10.01
C ARG A 69 -11.73 10.48 9.08
N MET A 70 -10.90 9.82 8.26
CA MET A 70 -10.03 10.51 7.30
C MET A 70 -10.84 11.26 6.23
N LEU A 71 -11.96 10.69 5.79
CA LEU A 71 -12.83 11.24 4.75
C LEU A 71 -13.91 12.19 5.27
N SER A 72 -14.07 12.38 6.58
CA SER A 72 -15.20 13.08 7.20
C SER A 72 -15.40 14.55 6.81
N GLY A 73 -14.43 15.16 6.11
CA GLY A 73 -14.48 16.54 5.64
C GLY A 73 -14.06 16.71 4.18
N ARG A 74 -14.13 15.64 3.38
CA ARG A 74 -13.71 15.63 1.97
C ARG A 74 -14.77 14.96 1.12
N GLU A 75 -14.89 15.41 -0.13
CA GLU A 75 -15.64 14.66 -1.14
C GLU A 75 -14.92 13.34 -1.44
N ASP A 76 -15.68 12.24 -1.49
CA ASP A 76 -15.14 10.94 -1.89
C ASP A 76 -14.98 10.88 -3.41
N ILE A 77 -13.77 11.19 -3.86
CA ILE A 77 -13.38 11.15 -5.28
C ILE A 77 -12.65 9.86 -5.67
N PHE A 78 -12.77 8.79 -4.87
CA PHE A 78 -11.98 7.56 -5.03
C PHE A 78 -12.83 6.35 -5.44
N PRO A 79 -13.45 6.36 -6.63
CA PRO A 79 -14.38 5.30 -7.03
C PRO A 79 -13.73 3.91 -7.09
N ASP A 80 -12.45 3.86 -7.45
CA ASP A 80 -11.70 2.60 -7.59
C ASP A 80 -10.99 2.16 -6.29
N TYR A 81 -11.23 2.85 -5.17
CA TYR A 81 -10.69 2.43 -3.87
C TYR A 81 -11.64 1.44 -3.19
N ASP A 82 -11.63 0.24 -3.73
CA ASP A 82 -12.25 -0.95 -3.17
C ASP A 82 -11.33 -2.16 -3.42
N GLU A 83 -11.80 -3.34 -3.06
CA GLU A 83 -11.01 -4.57 -3.23
C GLU A 83 -10.78 -4.93 -4.70
N ALA A 84 -11.76 -4.68 -5.57
CA ALA A 84 -11.68 -5.02 -6.99
C ALA A 84 -10.69 -4.10 -7.72
N GLY A 85 -10.76 -2.79 -7.45
CA GLY A 85 -9.81 -1.80 -7.96
C GLY A 85 -8.40 -2.02 -7.40
N PHE A 86 -8.28 -2.39 -6.13
CA PHE A 86 -6.99 -2.79 -5.54
C PHE A 86 -6.40 -4.02 -6.22
N GLU A 87 -7.19 -5.08 -6.38
CA GLU A 87 -6.73 -6.31 -7.03
C GLU A 87 -6.32 -6.05 -8.48
N ALA A 88 -7.14 -5.33 -9.25
CA ALA A 88 -6.84 -4.95 -10.62
C ALA A 88 -5.52 -4.17 -10.72
N ALA A 89 -5.30 -3.21 -9.82
CA ALA A 89 -4.06 -2.44 -9.76
C ALA A 89 -2.84 -3.30 -9.41
N MET A 90 -2.93 -4.18 -8.41
CA MET A 90 -1.83 -5.06 -8.02
C MET A 90 -1.46 -6.05 -9.13
N ARG A 91 -2.46 -6.58 -9.84
CA ARG A 91 -2.27 -7.53 -10.96
C ARG A 91 -1.45 -6.96 -12.13
N THR A 92 -1.30 -5.64 -12.23
CA THR A 92 -0.44 -5.00 -13.25
C THR A 92 1.05 -5.31 -13.05
N ARG A 93 1.46 -5.63 -11.82
CA ARG A 93 2.87 -5.86 -11.45
C ARG A 93 3.12 -7.16 -10.68
N PHE A 94 2.08 -7.80 -10.15
CA PHE A 94 2.19 -8.97 -9.27
C PHE A 94 1.14 -10.04 -9.60
N SER A 95 1.45 -11.31 -9.34
CA SER A 95 0.45 -12.34 -9.07
C SER A 95 -0.08 -12.22 -7.64
N VAL A 96 -1.38 -12.46 -7.48
CA VAL A 96 -2.01 -12.59 -6.17
C VAL A 96 -1.89 -14.05 -5.75
N GLU A 97 -1.10 -14.31 -4.71
CA GLU A 97 -0.87 -15.67 -4.20
C GLU A 97 -1.90 -16.06 -3.14
N GLU A 98 -2.23 -15.11 -2.27
CA GLU A 98 -3.12 -15.37 -1.14
C GLU A 98 -3.85 -14.10 -0.72
N ARG A 99 -5.07 -14.28 -0.22
CA ARG A 99 -5.91 -13.23 0.32
C ARG A 99 -6.57 -13.74 1.61
N VAL A 100 -6.37 -13.02 2.71
CA VAL A 100 -6.81 -13.44 4.04
C VAL A 100 -7.55 -12.29 4.71
N ALA A 101 -8.80 -12.51 5.11
CA ALA A 101 -9.52 -11.56 5.96
C ALA A 101 -8.93 -11.54 7.37
N ILE A 102 -8.75 -10.36 7.96
CA ILE A 102 -8.29 -10.23 9.34
C ILE A 102 -9.50 -10.40 10.28
N PRO A 103 -9.52 -11.40 11.18
CA PRO A 103 -10.64 -11.66 12.07
C PRO A 103 -11.07 -10.43 12.87
N ALA A 104 -12.38 -10.28 13.08
CA ALA A 104 -12.99 -9.16 13.80
C ALA A 104 -12.74 -7.76 13.17
N THR A 105 -12.34 -7.71 11.90
CA THR A 105 -12.22 -6.46 11.13
C THR A 105 -12.76 -6.65 9.71
N GLU A 106 -12.88 -5.57 8.96
CA GLU A 106 -13.19 -5.61 7.52
C GLU A 106 -11.92 -5.55 6.65
N ARG A 107 -10.74 -5.67 7.27
CA ARG A 107 -9.46 -5.53 6.59
C ARG A 107 -9.02 -6.84 5.97
N THR A 108 -8.28 -6.73 4.88
CA THR A 108 -7.78 -7.89 4.15
C THR A 108 -6.27 -7.80 3.98
N LEU A 109 -5.56 -8.88 4.32
CA LEU A 109 -4.16 -9.09 3.96
C LEU A 109 -4.05 -9.76 2.60
N TRP A 110 -3.16 -9.25 1.78
CA TRP A 110 -2.84 -9.75 0.46
C TRP A 110 -1.37 -10.15 0.41
N ARG A 111 -1.10 -11.38 -0.03
CA ARG A 111 0.24 -11.86 -0.35
C ARG A 111 0.41 -11.83 -1.86
N LEU A 112 1.39 -11.07 -2.31
CA LEU A 112 1.65 -10.78 -3.72
C LEU A 112 3.06 -11.18 -4.10
N ARG A 113 3.25 -11.65 -5.33
CA ARG A 113 4.55 -12.03 -5.88
C ARG A 113 4.75 -11.45 -7.27
N ARG A 114 5.93 -10.89 -7.55
CA ARG A 114 6.28 -10.34 -8.87
C ARG A 114 6.86 -11.39 -9.80
#